data_AF-G7I3S5-F1
#
_entry.id   AF-G7I3S5-F1
#
_cell.length_a   1.000
_cell.length_b   1.000
_cell.length_c   1.000
_cell.angle_alpha   90.00
_cell.angle_beta   90.00
_cell.angle_gamma   90.00
#
_symmetry.space_group_name_H-M   'P 1'
#
loop_
_entity.id
_entity.type
_entity.pdbx_description
1 polymer ?
#
loop_
_entity_poly.entity_id
_entity_poly.type
_entity_poly.pdbx_seq_one_letter_code
_entity_poly.pdbx_strand_id
1 'polypeptide(L)'
;MKLVTVYIIIILLACAYPTAMSRKLSTKSSSSVNKAFQQWIHEYGRTYSNTTEMNKRRVIFKEELKYVKKFNKAGDEGYTIGLNQYSDWTDEEYFGSQLPKYLPTIETEEIQNIPFVKYVRAVSFVG
;
A
#
# COMPACT_ATOMS: atom_id res chain seq x y z
N MET A 1 -40.19 -29.88 38.72
CA MET A 1 -40.41 -29.54 37.29
C MET A 1 -40.10 -28.08 36.99
N LYS A 2 -40.65 -27.10 37.74
CA LYS A 2 -40.45 -25.65 37.50
C LYS A 2 -38.97 -25.18 37.50
N LEU A 3 -38.12 -25.74 38.37
CA LEU A 3 -36.69 -25.39 38.46
C LEU A 3 -35.86 -25.89 37.27
N VAL A 4 -36.20 -27.06 36.72
CA VAL A 4 -35.51 -27.64 35.55
C VAL A 4 -35.82 -26.83 34.30
N THR A 5 -37.06 -26.37 34.15
CA THR A 5 -37.47 -25.52 33.04
C THR A 5 -36.77 -24.15 33.07
N VAL A 6 -36.58 -23.56 34.25
CA VAL A 6 -35.85 -22.29 34.41
C VAL A 6 -34.38 -22.44 34.02
N TYR A 7 -33.73 -23.55 34.37
CA TYR A 7 -32.34 -23.81 34.02
C TYR A 7 -32.12 -23.97 32.51
N ILE A 8 -33.06 -24.65 31.83
CA ILE A 8 -33.03 -24.81 30.36
C ILE A 8 -33.19 -23.44 29.65
N ILE A 9 -34.04 -22.55 30.16
CA ILE A 9 -34.25 -21.21 29.60
C ILE A 9 -32.99 -20.34 29.75
N ILE A 10 -32.29 -20.43 30.88
CA ILE A 10 -31.03 -19.71 31.13
C ILE A 10 -29.92 -20.17 30.16
N ILE A 11 -29.84 -21.48 29.88
CA ILE A 11 -28.89 -22.03 28.91
C ILE A 11 -29.21 -21.57 27.48
N LEU A 12 -30.49 -21.47 27.11
CA LEU A 12 -30.91 -21.03 25.76
C LEU A 12 -30.70 -19.53 25.51
N LEU A 13 -30.76 -18.69 26.56
CA LEU A 13 -30.53 -17.24 26.46
C LEU A 13 -29.04 -16.86 26.29
N ALA A 14 -28.11 -17.78 26.58
CA ALA A 14 -26.68 -17.55 26.39
C ALA A 14 -26.21 -17.61 24.92
N CYS A 15 -27.05 -18.07 23.98
CA CYS A 15 -26.72 -18.15 22.55
C CYS A 15 -27.08 -16.88 21.74
N ALA A 16 -27.62 -15.84 22.38
CA ALA A 16 -28.07 -14.62 21.70
C ALA A 16 -27.17 -13.40 21.95
N TYR A 17 -25.86 -13.61 22.14
CA TYR A 17 -24.90 -12.52 21.97
C TYR A 17 -24.49 -12.48 20.50
N PRO A 18 -25.02 -11.56 19.67
CA PRO A 18 -24.33 -11.20 18.45
C PRO A 18 -22.98 -10.63 18.90
N THR A 19 -21.93 -11.45 18.80
CA THR A 19 -20.57 -10.94 18.79
C THR A 19 -20.54 -9.89 17.69
N ALA A 20 -20.37 -8.63 18.10
CA ALA A 20 -20.29 -7.50 17.21
C ALA A 20 -19.40 -7.87 16.03
N MET A 21 -19.91 -7.71 14.80
CA MET A 21 -19.16 -7.96 13.57
C MET A 21 -17.77 -7.31 13.70
N SER A 22 -16.76 -8.15 13.90
CA SER A 22 -15.37 -7.73 13.75
C SER A 22 -15.23 -7.24 12.31
N ARG A 23 -14.86 -5.96 12.14
CA ARG A 23 -14.68 -5.30 10.83
C ARG A 23 -13.62 -6.06 10.01
N LYS A 24 -14.01 -7.07 9.24
CA LYS A 24 -13.17 -7.88 8.33
C LYS A 24 -12.59 -7.10 7.13
N LEU A 25 -12.79 -5.79 7.05
CA LEU A 25 -12.36 -4.98 5.90
C LEU A 25 -10.87 -4.58 5.98
N SER A 26 -10.36 -4.33 7.19
CA SER A 26 -8.96 -3.91 7.40
C SER A 26 -7.96 -5.04 7.09
N THR A 27 -8.27 -6.26 7.52
CA THR A 27 -7.41 -7.44 7.35
C THR A 27 -7.29 -7.90 5.89
N LYS A 28 -8.35 -7.74 5.09
CA LYS A 28 -8.32 -8.07 3.66
C LYS A 28 -7.45 -7.08 2.87
N SER A 29 -7.54 -5.79 3.17
CA SER A 29 -6.72 -4.76 2.53
C SER A 29 -5.24 -4.91 2.91
N SER A 30 -4.93 -5.10 4.19
CA SER A 30 -3.54 -5.28 4.64
C SER A 30 -2.91 -6.57 4.11
N SER A 31 -3.65 -7.68 4.08
CA SER A 31 -3.18 -8.93 3.50
C SER A 31 -2.94 -8.84 1.98
N SER A 32 -3.79 -8.11 1.25
CA SER A 32 -3.59 -7.86 -0.18
C SER A 32 -2.32 -7.04 -0.46
N VAL A 33 -2.07 -5.99 0.33
CA VAL A 33 -0.85 -5.17 0.19
C VAL A 33 0.40 -6.00 0.51
N ASN A 34 0.39 -6.80 1.57
CA ASN A 34 1.53 -7.62 1.93
C ASN A 34 1.86 -8.64 0.82
N LYS A 35 0.85 -9.27 0.21
CA LYS A 35 1.08 -10.18 -0.94
C LYS A 35 1.71 -9.47 -2.12
N ALA A 36 1.18 -8.31 -2.50
CA ALA A 36 1.73 -7.51 -3.59
C ALA A 36 3.18 -7.07 -3.32
N PHE A 37 3.47 -6.67 -2.07
CA PHE A 37 4.82 -6.28 -1.67
C PHE A 37 5.82 -7.44 -1.75
N GLN A 38 5.44 -8.64 -1.30
CA GLN A 38 6.30 -9.82 -1.40
C GLN A 38 6.56 -10.23 -2.85
N GLN A 39 5.53 -10.19 -3.71
CA GLN A 39 5.69 -10.46 -5.13
C GLN A 39 6.65 -9.45 -5.79
N TRP A 40 6.46 -8.16 -5.50
CA TRP A 40 7.30 -7.09 -6.01
C TRP A 40 8.75 -7.19 -5.52
N ILE A 41 8.98 -7.54 -4.24
CA ILE A 41 10.33 -7.82 -3.71
C ILE A 41 11.02 -8.90 -4.54
N HIS A 42 10.32 -10.00 -4.83
CA HIS A 42 10.86 -11.10 -5.60
C HIS A 42 11.12 -10.69 -7.06
N GLU A 43 10.19 -9.99 -7.69
CA GLU A 43 10.30 -9.51 -9.07
C GLU A 43 11.52 -8.60 -9.28
N TYR A 44 11.79 -7.67 -8.36
CA TYR A 44 12.89 -6.71 -8.46
C TYR A 44 14.12 -7.07 -7.62
N GLY A 45 14.20 -8.30 -7.11
CA GLY A 45 15.34 -8.81 -6.35
C GLY A 45 15.70 -7.96 -5.11
N ARG A 46 14.70 -7.41 -4.41
CA ARG A 46 14.92 -6.46 -3.32
C ARG A 46 15.39 -7.18 -2.06
N THR A 47 16.37 -6.59 -1.38
CA THR A 47 16.87 -7.04 -0.09
C THR A 47 16.96 -5.87 0.87
N TYR A 48 16.60 -6.08 2.14
CA TYR A 48 16.64 -5.04 3.17
C TYR A 48 17.56 -5.44 4.31
N SER A 49 18.22 -4.45 4.91
CA SER A 49 19.21 -4.65 5.98
C SER A 49 18.59 -5.23 7.25
N ASN A 50 17.34 -4.90 7.55
CA ASN A 50 16.61 -5.41 8.71
C ASN A 50 15.09 -5.24 8.56
N THR A 51 14.34 -5.81 9.50
CA THR A 51 12.87 -5.76 9.54
C THR A 51 12.33 -4.34 9.67
N THR A 52 13.03 -3.44 10.35
CA THR A 52 12.62 -2.03 10.48
C THR A 52 12.64 -1.34 9.14
N GLU A 53 13.72 -1.50 8.37
CA GLU A 53 13.84 -0.96 7.02
C GLU A 53 12.82 -1.59 6.08
N MET A 54 12.65 -2.92 6.10
CA MET A 54 11.61 -3.59 5.32
C MET A 54 10.22 -3.03 5.61
N ASN A 55 9.90 -2.74 6.88
CA ASN A 55 8.62 -2.16 7.26
C ASN A 55 8.45 -0.72 6.76
N LYS A 56 9.51 0.11 6.83
CA LYS A 56 9.51 1.46 6.24
C LYS A 56 9.22 1.38 4.74
N ARG A 57 9.94 0.52 4.02
CA ARG A 57 9.82 0.30 2.57
C ARG A 57 8.44 -0.20 2.17
N ARG A 58 7.85 -1.09 2.97
CA ARG A 58 6.48 -1.58 2.79
C ARG A 58 5.44 -0.47 2.88
N VAL A 59 5.63 0.51 3.77
CA VAL A 59 4.72 1.65 3.89
C VAL A 59 4.80 2.53 2.65
N ILE A 60 6.01 2.83 2.16
CA ILE A 60 6.20 3.61 0.92
C ILE A 60 5.55 2.89 -0.27
N PHE A 61 5.87 1.60 -0.44
CA PHE A 61 5.29 0.75 -1.47
C PHE A 61 3.75 0.72 -1.45
N LYS A 62 3.16 0.70 -0.26
CA LYS A 62 1.70 0.71 -0.12
C LYS A 62 1.08 1.98 -0.69
N GLU A 63 1.70 3.14 -0.44
CA GLU A 63 1.21 4.40 -0.97
C GLU A 63 1.40 4.47 -2.49
N GLU A 64 2.50 3.95 -3.02
CA GLU A 64 2.72 3.88 -4.48
C GLU A 64 1.71 2.95 -5.16
N LEU A 65 1.45 1.76 -4.60
CA LEU A 65 0.42 0.85 -5.09
C LEU A 65 -0.97 1.48 -5.08
N LYS A 66 -1.27 2.33 -4.09
CA LYS A 66 -2.52 3.07 -4.01
C LYS A 66 -2.60 4.14 -5.11
N TYR A 67 -1.51 4.84 -5.38
CA TYR A 67 -1.42 5.82 -6.47
C TYR A 67 -1.67 5.16 -7.82
N VAL A 68 -0.93 4.10 -8.16
CA VAL A 68 -1.09 3.33 -9.41
C VAL A 68 -2.53 2.84 -9.59
N LYS A 69 -3.13 2.26 -8.54
CA LYS A 69 -4.53 1.81 -8.59
C LYS A 69 -5.52 2.95 -8.82
N LYS A 70 -5.28 4.11 -8.19
CA LYS A 70 -6.15 5.28 -8.36
C LYS A 70 -6.04 5.84 -9.78
N PHE A 71 -4.83 5.97 -10.30
CA PHE A 71 -4.55 6.46 -11.65
C PHE A 71 -5.21 5.58 -12.71
N ASN A 72 -4.93 4.27 -12.68
CA ASN A 72 -5.47 3.33 -13.66
C ASN A 72 -6.99 3.17 -13.56
N LYS A 73 -7.59 3.44 -12.38
CA LYS A 73 -9.05 3.44 -12.20
C LYS A 73 -9.72 4.69 -12.77
N ALA A 74 -9.06 5.84 -12.68
CA ALA A 74 -9.59 7.09 -13.22
C ALA A 74 -9.69 6.99 -14.75
N GLY A 75 -8.64 6.49 -15.42
CA GLY A 75 -8.66 6.22 -16.85
C GLY A 75 -8.66 7.46 -17.75
N ASP A 76 -8.47 8.65 -17.16
CA ASP A 76 -8.56 9.96 -17.83
C ASP A 76 -7.44 10.20 -18.86
N GLU A 77 -6.32 9.48 -18.71
CA GLU A 77 -5.05 9.83 -19.34
C GLU A 77 -4.73 8.98 -20.61
N GLY A 78 -5.59 8.02 -20.96
CA GLY A 78 -5.40 7.17 -22.15
C GLY A 78 -4.24 6.16 -22.05
N TYR A 79 -3.54 6.10 -20.92
CA TYR A 79 -2.52 5.11 -20.60
C TYR A 79 -2.66 4.60 -19.15
N THR A 80 -1.93 3.53 -18.84
CA THR A 80 -1.82 2.98 -17.48
C THR A 80 -0.40 3.09 -16.97
N ILE A 81 -0.25 3.23 -15.66
CA ILE A 81 1.04 3.21 -14.97
C ILE A 81 1.20 1.92 -14.15
N GLY A 82 2.45 1.59 -13.81
CA GLY A 82 2.79 0.36 -13.09
C GLY A 82 3.70 0.59 -11.89
N LEU A 83 3.83 -0.44 -11.05
CA LEU A 83 4.91 -0.50 -10.07
C LEU A 83 6.24 -0.85 -10.79
N ASN A 84 7.36 -0.36 -10.28
CA ASN A 84 8.70 -0.59 -10.82
C ASN A 84 9.75 -0.70 -9.70
N GLN A 85 11.03 -0.79 -10.04
CA GLN A 85 12.14 -0.94 -9.10
C GLN A 85 12.30 0.17 -8.06
N TYR A 86 11.68 1.34 -8.26
CA TYR A 86 11.73 2.49 -7.36
C TYR A 86 10.45 2.64 -6.51
N SER A 87 9.51 1.70 -6.60
CA SER A 87 8.22 1.81 -5.89
C SER A 87 8.31 1.77 -4.35
N ASP A 88 9.49 1.52 -3.77
CA ASP A 88 9.75 1.65 -2.34
C ASP A 88 10.67 2.82 -1.96
N TRP A 89 10.96 3.73 -2.89
CA TRP A 89 11.79 4.93 -2.67
C TRP A 89 10.94 6.15 -2.34
N THR A 90 11.44 7.02 -1.47
CA THR A 90 10.90 8.37 -1.30
C THR A 90 11.29 9.25 -2.48
N ASP A 91 10.65 10.41 -2.58
CA ASP A 91 10.94 11.37 -3.64
C ASP A 91 12.38 11.91 -3.50
N GLU A 92 12.82 12.17 -2.27
CA GLU A 92 14.17 12.65 -1.96
C GLU A 92 15.23 11.62 -2.35
N GLU A 93 14.95 10.33 -2.11
CA GLU A 93 15.84 9.22 -2.51
C GLU A 93 15.93 9.10 -4.04
N TYR A 94 14.79 9.26 -4.73
CA TYR A 94 14.75 9.24 -6.20
C TYR A 94 15.54 10.41 -6.79
N PHE A 95 15.28 11.64 -6.37
CA PHE A 95 15.98 12.81 -6.92
C PHE A 95 17.45 12.87 -6.53
N GLY A 96 17.79 12.51 -5.29
CA GLY A 96 19.18 12.48 -4.83
C GLY A 96 20.05 11.46 -5.56
N SER A 97 19.44 10.42 -6.14
CA SER A 97 20.17 9.31 -6.77
C SER A 97 20.05 9.28 -8.30
N GLN A 98 18.90 9.63 -8.86
CA GLN A 98 18.60 9.46 -10.30
C GLN A 98 18.72 10.76 -11.11
N LEU A 99 18.62 11.94 -10.47
CA LEU A 99 18.73 13.21 -11.19
C LEU A 99 20.15 13.82 -11.09
N PRO A 100 20.61 14.52 -12.13
CA PRO A 100 21.88 15.24 -12.07
C PRO A 100 21.88 16.26 -10.93
N LYS A 101 22.97 16.32 -10.16
CA LYS A 101 23.16 17.26 -9.02
C LYS A 101 23.04 18.75 -9.39
N TYR A 102 23.00 19.08 -10.68
CA TYR A 102 23.00 20.43 -11.23
C TYR A 102 21.64 20.91 -11.72
N LEU A 103 20.53 20.26 -11.33
CA LEU A 103 19.23 20.88 -11.55
C LEU A 103 19.18 22.22 -10.80
N PRO A 104 18.78 23.32 -11.47
CA PRO A 104 18.61 24.60 -10.80
C PRO A 104 17.63 24.41 -9.64
N THR A 105 17.82 25.21 -8.58
CA THR A 105 17.02 25.27 -7.34
C THR A 105 15.57 25.68 -7.63
N ILE A 106 14.86 24.86 -8.40
CA ILE A 106 13.41 24.82 -8.41
C ILE A 106 13.06 24.22 -7.05
N GLU A 107 12.19 24.91 -6.30
CA GLU A 107 11.77 24.44 -4.99
C GLU A 107 11.24 23.01 -5.12
N THR A 108 11.69 22.12 -4.23
CA THR A 108 11.39 20.68 -4.31
C THR A 108 9.88 20.40 -4.35
N GLU A 109 9.08 21.26 -3.73
CA GLU A 109 7.61 21.20 -3.76
C GLU A 109 7.03 21.47 -5.16
N GLU A 110 7.66 22.35 -5.95
CA GLU A 110 7.23 22.67 -7.31
C GLU A 110 7.54 21.49 -8.24
N ILE A 111 8.74 20.88 -8.11
CA ILE A 111 9.14 19.66 -8.85
C ILE A 111 8.21 18.48 -8.53
N GLN A 112 7.89 18.24 -7.25
CA GLN A 112 6.99 17.16 -6.83
C GLN A 112 5.55 17.30 -7.36
N ASN A 113 5.13 18.53 -7.63
CA ASN A 113 3.81 18.82 -8.19
C ASN A 113 3.75 18.78 -9.72
N ILE A 114 4.88 18.62 -10.41
CA ILE A 114 4.88 18.46 -11.87
C ILE A 114 4.29 17.08 -12.23
N PRO A 115 3.24 17.02 -13.08
CA PRO A 115 2.66 15.76 -13.55
C PRO A 115 3.71 14.80 -14.12
N PHE A 116 4.69 15.35 -14.86
CA PHE A 116 5.82 14.63 -15.44
C PHE A 116 6.70 13.93 -14.39
N VAL A 117 6.87 14.49 -13.20
CA VAL A 117 7.72 13.90 -12.15
C VAL A 117 7.03 12.71 -11.49
N LYS A 118 5.71 12.80 -11.25
CA LYS A 118 4.89 11.64 -10.86
C LYS A 118 4.83 10.58 -11.95
N TYR A 119 4.81 11.00 -13.21
CA TYR A 119 4.81 10.13 -14.38
C TYR A 119 6.12 9.36 -14.54
N VAL A 120 7.28 10.03 -14.44
CA VAL A 120 8.61 9.39 -14.54
C VAL A 120 8.83 8.38 -13.42
N ARG A 121 8.27 8.62 -12.22
CA ARG A 121 8.28 7.63 -11.13
C ARG A 121 7.55 6.34 -11.52
N ALA A 122 6.47 6.40 -12.28
CA ALA A 122 5.59 5.24 -12.53
C ALA A 122 5.81 4.57 -13.90
N VAL A 123 6.59 5.21 -14.78
CA VAL A 123 6.85 4.77 -16.16
C VAL A 123 8.34 4.54 -16.37
N SER A 124 9.06 3.97 -15.39
CA SER A 124 10.50 3.68 -15.56
C SER A 124 10.75 3.00 -16.91
N PHE A 125 11.49 3.71 -17.75
CA PHE A 125 11.63 3.52 -19.18
C PHE A 125 11.77 2.05 -19.55
N VAL A 126 10.85 1.57 -20.39
CA VAL A 126 11.06 0.37 -21.19
C VAL A 126 12.31 0.65 -22.04
N GLY A 127 13.43 0.07 -21.65
CA GLY A 127 14.66 -0.05 -22.42
C GLY A 127 15.01 -1.53 -22.52
#